data_AF-A0AAF1KUV1-F1
#
_entry.id   AF-A0AAF1KUV1-F1
#
_cell.length_a   1.000
_cell.length_b   1.000
_cell.length_c   1.000
_cell.angle_alpha   90.00
_cell.angle_beta   90.00
_cell.angle_gamma   90.00
#
_symmetry.space_group_name_H-M   'P 1'
#
loop_
_entity.id
_entity.type
_entity.pdbx_description
1 polymer ?
#
loop_
_entity_poly.entity_id
_entity_poly.type
_entity_poly.pdbx_seq_one_letter_code
_entity_poly.pdbx_strand_id
1 'polypeptide(L)'
;MSRSQVDRFTSIYGASKGGAADRIPDDILHDTLAELGEGLTEEEKQEILGAYQESGPSSAAETEVRGDKDRLVLTYQSDHLVEILADRSTRLLKFDDKPVFEGSPIDVVRHIATILGESPVILKEEVAFPSNFVFLFEFLREAVGNPGGVAYVEGREVDRSIIWRSGPREGGVDLSLYKPVKL
;
A
#
# COMPACT_ATOMS: atom_id res chain seq x y z
N MET A 1 -8.35 -11.68 9.25
CA MET A 1 -7.54 -12.35 10.32
C MET A 1 -7.49 -11.40 11.52
N SER A 2 -7.72 -11.85 12.75
CA SER A 2 -7.63 -10.96 13.94
C SER A 2 -6.18 -10.72 14.38
N ARG A 3 -5.91 -9.67 15.18
CA ARG A 3 -4.55 -9.43 15.70
C ARG A 3 -4.01 -10.63 16.49
N SER A 4 -4.85 -11.22 17.33
CA SER A 4 -4.50 -12.44 18.08
C SER A 4 -4.14 -13.64 17.20
N GLN A 5 -4.69 -13.71 15.97
CA GLN A 5 -4.34 -14.72 14.99
C GLN A 5 -3.02 -14.37 14.29
N VAL A 6 -2.78 -13.10 13.96
CA VAL A 6 -1.50 -12.61 13.42
C VAL A 6 -0.36 -12.90 14.40
N ASP A 7 -0.58 -12.73 15.71
CA ASP A 7 0.42 -13.01 16.75
C ASP A 7 0.89 -14.47 16.76
N ARG A 8 0.05 -15.41 16.33
CA ARG A 8 0.44 -16.82 16.18
C ARG A 8 1.47 -17.03 15.08
N PHE A 9 1.60 -16.07 14.15
CA PHE A 9 2.57 -16.07 13.06
C PHE A 9 3.78 -15.16 13.35
N THR A 10 4.05 -14.84 14.62
CA THR A 10 5.22 -14.01 15.02
C THR A 10 6.56 -14.56 14.49
N SER A 11 6.69 -15.87 14.30
CA SER A 11 7.89 -16.47 13.69
C SER A 11 8.07 -16.12 12.21
N ILE A 12 7.00 -15.72 11.52
CA ILE A 12 6.96 -15.36 10.10
C ILE A 12 6.96 -13.84 9.96
N TYR A 13 6.04 -13.15 10.63
CA TYR A 13 5.88 -11.70 10.52
C TYR A 13 6.82 -10.89 11.41
N GLY A 14 7.52 -11.56 12.33
CA GLY A 14 8.32 -10.91 13.35
C GLY A 14 7.49 -10.41 14.53
N ALA A 15 8.19 -9.99 15.58
CA ALA A 15 7.58 -9.40 16.76
C ALA A 15 7.02 -8.00 16.46
N SER A 16 5.92 -7.65 17.12
CA SER A 16 5.35 -6.31 17.12
C SER A 16 6.35 -5.27 17.65
N LYS A 17 6.43 -4.12 16.99
CA LYS A 17 7.20 -2.95 17.42
C LYS A 17 6.32 -1.82 17.94
N GLY A 18 5.01 -2.06 18.03
CA GLY A 18 4.02 -1.06 18.39
C GLY A 18 3.06 -0.78 17.23
N GLY A 19 1.91 -0.23 17.60
CA GLY A 19 0.92 0.26 16.66
C GLY A 19 0.45 1.65 17.03
N ALA A 20 -0.16 2.32 16.06
CA ALA A 20 -0.74 3.64 16.20
C ALA A 20 -2.13 3.64 15.55
N ALA A 21 -3.05 4.41 16.13
CA ALA A 21 -4.30 4.73 15.46
C ALA A 21 -3.99 5.60 14.23
N ASP A 22 -4.61 5.28 13.10
CA ASP A 22 -4.42 6.05 11.87
C ASP A 22 -5.22 7.36 11.91
N ARG A 23 -6.31 7.36 12.67
CA ARG A 23 -7.14 8.55 12.88
C ARG A 23 -6.52 9.45 13.96
N ILE A 24 -6.29 10.71 13.59
CA ILE A 24 -5.94 11.80 14.51
C ILE A 24 -7.14 12.04 15.42
N PRO A 25 -6.97 12.01 16.75
CA PRO A 25 -8.02 12.39 17.68
C PRO A 25 -8.59 13.77 17.37
N ASP A 26 -9.91 13.91 17.45
CA ASP A 26 -10.59 15.12 17.01
C ASP A 26 -10.09 16.37 17.77
N ASP A 27 -9.80 16.26 19.07
CA ASP A 27 -9.21 17.33 19.89
C ASP A 27 -7.85 17.79 19.34
N ILE A 28 -6.94 16.85 19.07
CA ILE A 28 -5.62 17.14 18.48
C ILE A 28 -5.76 17.79 17.09
N LEU A 29 -6.72 17.33 16.29
CA LEU A 29 -6.96 17.91 14.96
C LEU A 29 -7.44 19.37 15.07
N HIS A 30 -8.38 19.64 15.98
CA HIS A 30 -8.87 21.00 16.21
C HIS A 30 -7.76 21.91 16.75
N ASP A 31 -6.97 21.44 17.70
CA ASP A 31 -5.84 22.19 18.26
C ASP A 31 -4.79 22.50 17.17
N THR A 32 -4.46 21.52 16.32
CA THR A 32 -3.54 21.70 15.20
C THR A 32 -4.05 22.76 14.21
N LEU A 33 -5.35 22.73 13.87
CA LEU A 33 -5.95 23.73 12.98
C LEU A 33 -6.00 25.12 13.61
N ALA A 34 -6.16 25.22 14.93
CA ALA A 34 -6.09 26.48 15.65
C ALA A 34 -4.65 27.05 15.63
N GLU A 35 -3.64 26.20 15.76
CA GLU A 35 -2.22 26.58 15.72
C GLU A 35 -1.75 27.07 14.34
N LEU A 36 -2.37 26.63 13.25
CA LEU A 36 -2.11 27.16 11.90
C LEU A 36 -2.49 28.65 11.75
N GLY A 37 -3.11 29.26 12.77
CA GLY A 37 -3.29 30.70 12.90
C GLY A 37 -4.18 31.31 11.81
N GLU A 38 -3.79 32.50 11.32
CA GLU A 38 -4.45 33.19 10.19
C GLU A 38 -4.03 32.65 8.82
N GLY A 39 -3.24 31.57 8.76
CA GLY A 39 -2.85 30.94 7.50
C GLY A 39 -3.99 30.27 6.76
N LEU A 40 -5.12 30.05 7.45
CA LEU A 40 -6.37 29.51 6.91
C LEU A 40 -7.55 30.33 7.47
N THR A 41 -8.55 30.59 6.64
CA THR A 41 -9.82 31.16 7.11
C THR A 41 -10.61 30.12 7.93
N GLU A 42 -11.61 30.58 8.68
CA GLU A 42 -12.46 29.66 9.44
C GLU A 42 -13.27 28.73 8.52
N GLU A 43 -13.68 29.21 7.34
CA GLU A 43 -14.34 28.39 6.33
C GLU A 43 -13.41 27.27 5.84
N GLU A 44 -12.15 27.58 5.53
CA GLU A 44 -11.17 26.59 5.10
C GLU A 44 -10.90 25.54 6.20
N LYS A 45 -10.85 25.96 7.47
CA LYS A 45 -10.71 25.03 8.60
C LYS A 45 -11.92 24.09 8.73
N GLN A 46 -13.15 24.61 8.56
CA GLN A 46 -14.35 23.78 8.58
C GLN A 46 -14.42 22.83 7.39
N GLU A 47 -13.98 23.26 6.19
CA GLU A 47 -13.88 22.38 5.03
C GLU A 47 -12.90 21.23 5.26
N ILE A 48 -11.73 21.51 5.86
CA ILE A 48 -10.76 20.46 6.22
C ILE A 48 -11.35 19.48 7.23
N LEU A 49 -12.02 19.97 8.29
CA LEU A 49 -12.67 19.10 9.28
C LEU A 49 -13.76 18.23 8.64
N GLY A 50 -14.59 18.81 7.77
CA GLY A 50 -15.62 18.10 7.04
C GLY A 50 -15.03 17.01 6.14
N ALA A 51 -14.01 17.34 5.35
CA ALA A 51 -13.31 16.39 4.50
C ALA A 51 -12.65 15.27 5.32
N TYR A 52 -12.09 15.59 6.49
CA TYR A 52 -11.50 14.59 7.38
C TYR A 52 -12.55 13.67 8.03
N GLN A 53 -13.73 14.17 8.34
CA GLN A 53 -14.84 13.35 8.85
C GLN A 53 -15.42 12.45 7.76
N GLU A 54 -15.52 12.94 6.53
CA GLU A 54 -16.10 12.20 5.40
C GLU A 54 -15.14 11.16 4.82
N SER A 55 -13.87 11.51 4.63
CA SER A 55 -12.88 10.73 3.88
C SER A 55 -11.61 10.40 4.65
N GLY A 56 -11.51 10.83 5.91
CA GLY A 56 -10.36 10.51 6.76
C GLY A 56 -10.34 9.04 7.20
N PRO A 57 -9.24 8.58 7.81
CA PRO A 57 -9.14 7.22 8.32
C PRO A 57 -10.27 6.90 9.31
N SER A 58 -10.75 5.65 9.24
CA SER A 58 -11.71 5.13 10.21
C SER A 58 -11.13 5.22 11.62
N SER A 59 -11.97 5.51 12.62
CA SER A 59 -11.56 5.49 14.03
C SER A 59 -11.14 4.09 14.51
N ALA A 60 -11.51 3.05 13.76
CA ALA A 60 -11.11 1.67 14.03
C ALA A 60 -9.88 1.22 13.21
N ALA A 61 -9.26 2.13 12.45
CA ALA A 61 -8.07 1.85 11.66
C ALA A 61 -6.80 2.02 12.51
N GLU A 62 -5.97 0.98 12.52
CA GLU A 62 -4.71 0.96 13.24
C GLU A 62 -3.61 0.36 12.39
N THR A 63 -2.45 1.01 12.38
CA THR A 63 -1.25 0.50 11.74
C THR A 63 -0.29 -0.06 12.78
N GLU A 64 0.30 -1.22 12.51
CA GLU A 64 1.30 -1.89 13.33
C GLU A 64 2.55 -2.17 12.48
N VAL A 65 3.72 -1.93 13.06
CA VAL A 65 5.00 -2.34 12.45
C VAL A 65 5.48 -3.63 13.10
N ARG A 66 5.88 -4.62 12.30
CA ARG A 66 6.47 -5.87 12.77
C ARG A 66 7.84 -6.14 12.17
N GLY A 67 8.69 -6.83 12.93
CA GLY A 67 10.04 -7.19 12.52
C GLY A 67 11.07 -6.08 12.74
N ASP A 68 12.34 -6.47 12.83
CA ASP A 68 13.47 -5.52 12.94
C ASP A 68 14.13 -5.25 11.59
N LYS A 69 14.54 -6.34 10.91
CA LYS A 69 15.29 -6.28 9.65
C LYS A 69 14.36 -6.35 8.45
N ASP A 70 13.48 -7.35 8.45
CA ASP A 70 12.43 -7.55 7.45
C ASP A 70 11.13 -6.92 7.94
N ARG A 71 11.03 -5.59 7.82
CA ARG A 71 9.90 -4.85 8.38
C ARG A 71 8.64 -5.07 7.53
N LEU A 72 7.53 -5.31 8.21
CA LEU A 72 6.19 -5.34 7.63
C LEU A 72 5.36 -4.25 8.31
N VAL A 73 4.52 -3.61 7.52
CA VAL A 73 3.50 -2.68 8.00
C VAL A 73 2.15 -3.37 7.82
N LEU A 74 1.41 -3.53 8.90
CA LEU A 74 0.12 -4.20 8.94
C LEU A 74 -0.95 -3.18 9.29
N THR A 75 -2.00 -3.10 8.49
CA THR A 75 -3.15 -2.24 8.80
C THR A 75 -4.33 -3.11 9.20
N TYR A 76 -4.95 -2.74 10.31
CA TYR A 76 -6.13 -3.39 10.84
C TYR A 76 -7.31 -2.43 10.78
N GLN A 77 -8.50 -2.97 10.56
CA GLN A 77 -9.76 -2.27 10.70
C GLN A 77 -10.68 -3.10 11.58
N SER A 78 -11.12 -2.53 12.71
CA SER A 78 -11.98 -3.22 13.68
C SER A 78 -11.42 -4.60 14.11
N ASP A 79 -10.14 -4.62 14.50
CA ASP A 79 -9.35 -5.83 14.84
C ASP A 79 -9.15 -6.83 13.69
N HIS A 80 -9.56 -6.52 12.46
CA HIS A 80 -9.29 -7.38 11.31
C HIS A 80 -8.13 -6.84 10.47
N LEU A 81 -7.13 -7.67 10.20
CA LEU A 81 -6.06 -7.37 9.26
C LEU A 81 -6.67 -7.15 7.87
N VAL A 82 -6.49 -5.94 7.34
CA VAL A 82 -7.01 -5.49 6.04
C VAL A 82 -5.91 -5.18 5.03
N GLU A 83 -4.68 -4.92 5.49
CA GLU A 83 -3.54 -4.65 4.61
C GLU A 83 -2.23 -5.20 5.18
N ILE A 84 -1.37 -5.70 4.29
CA ILE A 84 0.03 -6.00 4.53
C ILE A 84 0.83 -5.21 3.51
N LEU A 85 1.69 -4.31 3.96
CA LEU A 85 2.68 -3.62 3.15
C LEU A 85 4.06 -4.17 3.49
N ALA A 86 4.79 -4.52 2.43
CA ALA A 86 6.20 -4.86 2.48
C ALA A 86 6.98 -3.98 1.50
N ASP A 87 8.18 -3.60 1.88
CA ASP A 87 9.08 -2.81 1.05
C ASP A 87 10.41 -3.54 0.86
N ARG A 88 11.36 -2.88 0.22
CA ARG A 88 12.69 -3.45 -0.03
C ARG A 88 13.48 -3.85 1.23
N SER A 89 13.07 -3.41 2.42
CA SER A 89 13.66 -3.89 3.68
C SER A 89 13.28 -5.35 3.97
N THR A 90 12.16 -5.84 3.45
CA THR A 90 11.68 -7.23 3.60
C THR A 90 12.37 -8.18 2.61
N ARG A 91 13.69 -8.37 2.75
CA ARG A 91 14.53 -9.09 1.77
C ARG A 91 14.13 -10.55 1.59
N LEU A 92 13.64 -11.18 2.64
CA LEU A 92 13.26 -12.60 2.62
C LEU A 92 11.86 -12.85 2.03
N LEU A 93 11.16 -11.80 1.60
CA LEU A 93 9.82 -11.93 1.05
C LEU A 93 9.84 -12.67 -0.29
N LYS A 94 9.09 -13.78 -0.31
CA LYS A 94 8.84 -14.56 -1.52
C LYS A 94 7.37 -14.51 -1.87
N PHE A 95 7.08 -14.48 -3.16
CA PHE A 95 5.78 -14.82 -3.69
C PHE A 95 5.90 -16.23 -4.24
N ASP A 96 5.19 -17.19 -3.63
CA ASP A 96 5.43 -18.62 -3.85
C ASP A 96 6.91 -19.00 -3.63
N ASP A 97 7.62 -19.41 -4.68
CA ASP A 97 9.04 -19.78 -4.61
C ASP A 97 10.01 -18.63 -4.98
N LYS A 98 9.48 -17.49 -5.46
CA LYS A 98 10.28 -16.44 -6.08
C LYS A 98 10.52 -15.23 -5.15
N PRO A 99 11.77 -14.77 -4.97
CA PRO A 99 12.04 -13.57 -4.18
C PRO A 99 11.44 -12.33 -4.87
N VAL A 100 10.67 -11.55 -4.11
CA VAL A 100 9.93 -10.40 -4.63
C VAL A 100 10.88 -9.24 -4.96
N PHE A 101 11.81 -8.92 -4.08
CA PHE A 101 12.63 -7.71 -4.21
C PHE A 101 14.01 -7.93 -4.84
N GLU A 102 14.47 -9.19 -4.94
CA GLU A 102 15.78 -9.53 -5.53
C GLU A 102 15.67 -9.98 -7.00
N GLY A 103 14.45 -10.26 -7.47
CA GLY A 103 14.19 -10.70 -8.84
C GLY A 103 14.12 -9.55 -9.85
N SER A 104 14.29 -9.90 -11.13
CA SER A 104 13.95 -9.02 -12.26
C SER A 104 12.48 -8.58 -12.15
N PRO A 105 12.16 -7.27 -12.16
CA PRO A 105 10.80 -6.79 -11.86
C PRO A 105 9.73 -7.33 -12.80
N ILE A 106 10.02 -7.38 -14.10
CA ILE A 106 9.08 -7.94 -15.07
C ILE A 106 8.85 -9.43 -14.84
N ASP A 107 9.88 -10.17 -14.41
CA ASP A 107 9.76 -11.59 -14.12
C ASP A 107 9.04 -11.85 -12.80
N VAL A 108 9.12 -10.93 -11.83
CA VAL A 108 8.32 -10.97 -10.60
C VAL A 108 6.85 -10.75 -10.94
N VAL A 109 6.52 -9.69 -11.69
CA VAL A 109 5.14 -9.40 -12.12
C VAL A 109 4.57 -10.57 -12.93
N ARG A 110 5.34 -11.13 -13.88
CA ARG A 110 4.90 -12.28 -14.68
C ARG A 110 4.65 -13.53 -13.83
N HIS A 111 5.50 -13.77 -12.83
CA HIS A 111 5.33 -14.90 -11.93
C HIS A 111 4.06 -14.73 -11.06
N ILE A 112 3.85 -13.56 -10.46
CA ILE A 112 2.63 -13.26 -9.70
C ILE A 112 1.38 -13.44 -10.57
N ALA A 113 1.39 -12.90 -11.80
CA ALA A 113 0.30 -13.07 -12.76
C ALA A 113 -0.02 -14.54 -13.05
N THR A 114 1.02 -15.37 -13.16
CA THR A 114 0.88 -16.81 -13.40
C THR A 114 0.27 -17.52 -12.19
N ILE A 115 0.78 -17.25 -10.99
CA ILE A 115 0.29 -17.87 -9.74
C ILE A 115 -1.15 -17.47 -9.44
N LEU A 116 -1.49 -16.20 -9.65
CA LEU A 116 -2.84 -15.68 -9.41
C LEU A 116 -3.83 -16.00 -10.54
N GLY A 117 -3.34 -16.41 -11.72
CA GLY A 117 -4.19 -16.57 -12.91
C GLY A 117 -4.83 -15.26 -13.36
N GLU A 118 -4.16 -14.12 -13.10
CA GLU A 118 -4.70 -12.78 -13.31
C GLU A 118 -3.77 -11.95 -14.20
N SER A 119 -4.36 -11.23 -15.16
CA SER A 119 -3.63 -10.27 -15.98
C SER A 119 -3.48 -8.93 -15.23
N PRO A 120 -2.26 -8.46 -14.96
CA PRO A 120 -2.09 -7.20 -14.25
C PRO A 120 -2.42 -6.01 -15.14
N VAL A 121 -2.78 -4.91 -14.48
CA VAL A 121 -2.96 -3.60 -15.09
C VAL A 121 -1.96 -2.62 -14.47
N ILE A 122 -1.62 -1.54 -15.17
CA ILE A 122 -0.65 -0.55 -14.71
C ILE A 122 -1.18 0.87 -14.94
N LEU A 123 -0.89 1.74 -13.99
CA LEU A 123 -1.03 3.19 -14.12
C LEU A 123 0.22 3.85 -13.54
N LYS A 124 0.95 4.58 -14.37
CA LYS A 124 2.24 5.20 -14.03
C LYS A 124 3.26 4.16 -13.50
N GLU A 125 3.48 4.09 -12.20
CA GLU A 125 4.40 3.18 -11.50
C GLU A 125 3.70 2.09 -10.66
N GLU A 126 2.37 2.08 -10.64
CA GLU A 126 1.56 1.12 -9.86
C GLU A 126 1.06 -0.01 -10.77
N VAL A 127 1.54 -1.22 -10.54
CA VAL A 127 1.02 -2.46 -11.14
C VAL A 127 0.01 -3.08 -10.18
N ALA A 128 -1.22 -3.28 -10.64
CA ALA A 128 -2.31 -3.83 -9.85
C ALA A 128 -2.76 -5.19 -10.39
N PHE A 129 -3.14 -6.07 -9.47
CA PHE A 129 -3.89 -7.31 -9.66
C PHE A 129 -5.26 -7.14 -9.00
N PRO A 130 -6.24 -6.52 -9.68
CA PRO A 130 -7.45 -6.01 -9.04
C PRO A 130 -8.33 -7.09 -8.39
N SER A 131 -8.37 -8.29 -8.95
CA SER A 131 -9.22 -9.40 -8.49
C SER A 131 -8.67 -10.03 -7.21
N ASN A 132 -7.36 -9.94 -7.00
CA ASN A 132 -6.66 -10.47 -5.83
C ASN A 132 -6.19 -9.38 -4.86
N PHE A 133 -6.48 -8.11 -5.15
CA PHE A 133 -6.10 -6.94 -4.34
C PHE A 133 -4.59 -6.89 -3.99
N VAL A 134 -3.75 -7.19 -4.99
CA VAL A 134 -2.29 -7.09 -4.89
C VAL A 134 -1.80 -5.91 -5.71
N PHE A 135 -0.98 -5.05 -5.11
CA PHE A 135 -0.47 -3.84 -5.75
C PHE A 135 1.05 -3.78 -5.58
N LEU A 136 1.76 -3.53 -6.67
CA LEU A 136 3.21 -3.40 -6.70
C LEU A 136 3.57 -2.00 -7.19
N PHE A 137 4.39 -1.28 -6.43
CA PHE A 137 4.85 0.06 -6.79
C PHE A 137 6.32 0.02 -7.21
N GLU A 138 6.66 0.78 -8.25
CA GLU A 138 8.04 1.01 -8.71
C GLU A 138 8.78 -0.29 -9.15
N PHE A 139 8.02 -1.35 -9.42
CA PHE A 139 8.51 -2.53 -10.14
C PHE A 139 8.63 -2.21 -11.63
N LEU A 140 7.54 -1.70 -12.22
CA LEU A 140 7.45 -1.28 -13.61
C LEU A 140 6.94 0.16 -13.65
N ARG A 141 7.34 0.88 -14.70
CA ARG A 141 6.85 2.21 -15.02
C ARG A 141 6.43 2.28 -16.48
N GLU A 142 5.34 2.99 -16.77
CA GLU A 142 4.96 3.32 -18.14
C GLU A 142 6.11 4.06 -18.84
N ALA A 143 6.54 3.56 -20.00
CA ALA A 143 7.59 4.18 -20.78
C ALA A 143 7.04 5.41 -21.54
N VAL A 144 7.24 6.62 -21.01
CA VAL A 144 6.80 7.84 -21.68
C VAL A 144 7.70 8.14 -22.89
N GLY A 145 7.11 8.18 -24.09
CA GLY A 145 7.77 8.69 -25.30
C GLY A 145 8.82 7.78 -25.93
N ASN A 146 8.80 6.47 -25.68
CA ASN A 146 9.85 5.57 -26.15
C ASN A 146 9.63 5.14 -27.62
N PRO A 147 10.51 5.52 -28.59
CA PRO A 147 10.34 5.16 -30.00
C PRO A 147 10.63 3.67 -30.30
N GLY A 148 11.21 2.94 -29.34
CA GLY A 148 11.63 1.54 -29.48
C GLY A 148 10.55 0.48 -29.22
N GLY A 149 9.30 0.89 -28.98
CA GLY A 149 8.17 -0.04 -28.81
C GLY A 149 8.12 -0.81 -27.48
N VAL A 150 9.05 -0.60 -26.56
CA VAL A 150 9.01 -1.17 -25.20
C VAL A 150 7.99 -0.38 -24.38
N ALA A 151 6.91 -1.04 -23.96
CA ALA A 151 5.78 -0.40 -23.27
C ALA A 151 6.09 0.01 -21.82
N TYR A 152 7.08 -0.62 -21.18
CA TYR A 152 7.41 -0.41 -19.77
C TYR A 152 8.91 -0.38 -19.54
N VAL A 153 9.34 0.43 -18.58
CA VAL A 153 10.71 0.43 -18.06
C VAL A 153 10.71 -0.04 -16.61
N GLU A 154 11.87 -0.45 -16.12
CA GLU A 154 12.05 -0.76 -14.71
C GLU A 154 11.84 0.49 -13.84
N GLY A 155 11.10 0.33 -12.74
CA GLY A 155 10.91 1.39 -11.75
C GLY A 155 12.09 1.54 -10.79
N ARG A 156 12.00 2.52 -9.91
CA ARG A 156 13.04 2.83 -8.92
C ARG A 156 13.10 1.74 -7.88
N GLU A 157 14.20 1.02 -7.88
CA GLU A 157 14.42 -0.07 -6.94
C GLU A 157 14.19 0.37 -5.47
N VAL A 158 14.60 1.60 -5.08
CA VAL A 158 14.56 2.07 -3.67
C VAL A 158 13.15 2.31 -3.17
N ASP A 159 12.23 2.53 -4.08
CA ASP A 159 10.83 2.89 -3.80
C ASP A 159 9.91 1.67 -3.97
N ARG A 160 10.46 0.47 -4.20
CA ARG A 160 9.68 -0.75 -4.41
C ARG A 160 8.94 -1.17 -3.16
N SER A 161 7.65 -1.39 -3.33
CA SER A 161 6.78 -1.98 -2.33
C SER A 161 5.74 -2.87 -2.97
N ILE A 162 5.22 -3.79 -2.17
CA ILE A 162 4.08 -4.63 -2.50
C ILE A 162 3.07 -4.55 -1.36
N ILE A 163 1.81 -4.46 -1.74
CA ILE A 163 0.68 -4.35 -0.84
C ILE A 163 -0.29 -5.48 -1.14
N TRP A 164 -0.75 -6.18 -0.10
CA TRP A 164 -1.86 -7.11 -0.14
C TRP A 164 -3.01 -6.56 0.70
N ARG A 165 -4.22 -6.54 0.14
CA ARG A 165 -5.41 -6.11 0.85
C ARG A 165 -6.46 -7.20 0.94
N SER A 166 -7.34 -7.11 1.95
CA SER A 166 -8.51 -7.98 2.07
C SER A 166 -9.67 -7.57 1.15
N GLY A 167 -9.55 -6.43 0.47
CA GLY A 167 -10.59 -5.85 -0.39
C GLY A 167 -10.07 -4.66 -1.20
N PRO A 168 -10.94 -4.02 -2.00
CA PRO A 168 -10.58 -2.84 -2.78
C PRO A 168 -9.97 -1.71 -1.93
N ARG A 169 -9.13 -0.87 -2.54
CA ARG A 169 -8.62 0.35 -1.90
C ARG A 169 -9.72 1.41 -1.89
N GLU A 170 -10.27 1.71 -0.71
CA GLU A 170 -11.19 2.84 -0.53
C GLU A 170 -10.47 4.15 -0.89
N GLY A 171 -11.15 5.03 -1.64
CA GLY A 171 -10.53 6.25 -2.18
C GLY A 171 -9.42 6.00 -3.20
N GLY A 172 -9.24 4.76 -3.67
CA GLY A 172 -8.25 4.43 -4.69
C GLY A 172 -8.57 5.02 -6.06
N VAL A 173 -7.54 5.12 -6.90
CA VAL A 173 -7.69 5.56 -8.29
C VAL A 173 -8.59 4.61 -9.06
N ASP A 174 -9.45 5.16 -9.92
CA ASP A 174 -10.35 4.39 -10.79
C ASP A 174 -9.54 3.44 -11.70
N LEU A 175 -9.88 2.15 -11.65
CA LEU A 175 -9.28 1.09 -12.47
C LEU A 175 -9.47 1.33 -13.97
N SER A 176 -10.48 2.10 -14.38
CA SER A 176 -10.69 2.46 -15.79
C SER A 176 -9.53 3.27 -16.39
N LEU A 177 -8.71 3.89 -15.54
CA LEU A 177 -7.53 4.65 -15.95
C LEU A 177 -6.30 3.77 -16.18
N TYR A 178 -6.32 2.52 -15.71
CA TYR A 178 -5.21 1.59 -15.82
C TYR A 178 -5.23 0.91 -17.20
N LYS A 179 -4.04 0.51 -17.67
CA LYS A 179 -3.86 -0.20 -18.93
C LYS A 179 -3.37 -1.62 -18.67
N PRO A 180 -3.77 -2.61 -19.48
CA PRO A 180 -3.21 -3.95 -19.37
C PRO A 180 -1.68 -3.95 -19.47
N VAL A 181 -1.01 -4.72 -18.62
CA VAL A 181 0.43 -4.97 -18.74
C VAL A 181 0.66 -6.07 -19.78
N LYS A 182 1.51 -5.79 -20.77
CA LYS A 182 1.99 -6.80 -21.72
C LYS A 182 3.19 -7.52 -21.12
N LEU A 183 2.96 -8.75 -20.63
CA LEU A 183 3.95 -9.60 -19.97
C LEU A 183 4.72 -10.52 -20.93
#